data_AF-A0A5R9AAL6-F1
#
_entry.id   AF-A0A5R9AAL6-F1
#
_cell.length_a   1.000
_cell.length_b   1.000
_cell.length_c   1.000
_cell.angle_alpha   90.00
_cell.angle_beta   90.00
_cell.angle_gamma   90.00
#
_symmetry.space_group_name_H-M   'P 1'
#
loop_
_entity.id
_entity.type
_entity.pdbx_description
1 polymer ?
#
loop_
_entity_poly.entity_id
_entity_poly.type
_entity_poly.pdbx_seq_one_letter_code
_entity_poly.pdbx_strand_id
1 'polypeptide(L)'
;MPRPVLLGICFASGVVLGVLGTVLHGNILVIGEVGSGVVVPWGAAAALLILLLALLWAGTTGRSLLEPLVLGGTAFTVATIAYLWPGPDQLVVPYSPLAMETLPGPVIASLVWWLGAGVVTLVSMLISSWILAKDR
;
A
#
# COMPACT_ATOMS: atom_id res chain seq x y z
N MET A 1 -24.02 10.00 -5.56
CA MET A 1 -23.30 9.51 -6.77
C MET A 1 -23.80 8.11 -7.09
N PRO A 2 -24.06 7.74 -8.35
CA PRO A 2 -24.40 6.37 -8.71
C PRO A 2 -23.27 5.40 -8.31
N ARG A 3 -23.62 4.24 -7.74
CA ARG A 3 -22.63 3.27 -7.24
C ARG A 3 -21.58 2.84 -8.28
N PRO A 4 -21.92 2.59 -9.57
CA PRO A 4 -20.92 2.26 -10.57
C PRO A 4 -19.87 3.36 -10.78
N VAL A 5 -20.27 4.63 -10.66
CA VAL A 5 -19.34 5.77 -10.79
C VAL A 5 -18.37 5.78 -9.61
N LEU A 6 -18.85 5.56 -8.39
CA LEU A 6 -17.98 5.50 -7.20
C LEU A 6 -16.99 4.33 -7.28
N LEU A 7 -17.43 3.15 -7.76
CA LEU A 7 -16.55 2.01 -7.97
C LEU A 7 -15.48 2.30 -9.04
N GLY A 8 -15.86 3.01 -10.11
CA GLY A 8 -14.91 3.48 -11.13
C GLY A 8 -13.86 4.44 -10.54
N ILE A 9 -14.27 5.37 -9.69
CA ILE A 9 -13.34 6.25 -8.96
C ILE A 9 -12.43 5.42 -8.05
N CYS A 10 -12.97 4.48 -7.28
CA CYS A 10 -12.20 3.61 -6.39
C CYS A 10 -11.13 2.82 -7.16
N PHE A 11 -11.49 2.24 -8.31
CA PHE A 11 -10.53 1.54 -9.18
C PHE A 11 -9.43 2.48 -9.67
N ALA A 12 -9.79 3.63 -10.26
CA ALA A 12 -8.82 4.59 -10.79
C ALA A 12 -7.89 5.13 -9.69
N SER A 13 -8.45 5.50 -8.53
CA SER A 13 -7.68 5.91 -7.36
C SER A 13 -6.79 4.78 -6.84
N GLY A 14 -7.25 3.53 -6.86
CA GLY A 14 -6.44 2.37 -6.50
C GLY A 14 -5.22 2.23 -7.41
N VAL A 15 -5.37 2.40 -8.72
CA VAL A 15 -4.23 2.41 -9.65
C VAL A 15 -3.25 3.52 -9.31
N VAL A 16 -3.75 4.77 -9.17
CA VAL A 16 -2.91 5.94 -8.88
C VAL A 16 -2.17 5.78 -7.56
N LEU A 17 -2.84 5.32 -6.51
CA LEU A 17 -2.23 5.11 -5.20
C LEU A 17 -1.26 3.92 -5.19
N GLY A 18 -1.54 2.87 -5.97
CA GLY A 18 -0.62 1.76 -6.19
C GLY A 18 0.70 2.23 -6.81
N VAL A 19 0.62 3.06 -7.85
CA VAL A 19 1.81 3.66 -8.50
C VAL A 19 2.50 4.62 -7.55
N LEU A 20 1.77 5.55 -6.93
CA LEU A 20 2.32 6.55 -6.02
C LEU A 20 3.04 5.89 -4.84
N GLY A 21 2.43 4.90 -4.19
CA GLY A 21 3.07 4.20 -3.08
C GLY A 21 4.29 3.41 -3.51
N THR A 22 4.29 2.87 -4.73
CA THR A 22 5.48 2.23 -5.33
C THR A 22 6.61 3.25 -5.54
N VAL A 23 6.32 4.50 -5.86
CA VAL A 23 7.35 5.55 -5.93
C VAL A 23 7.80 5.97 -4.52
N LEU A 24 6.86 6.13 -3.59
CA LEU A 24 7.15 6.64 -2.25
C LEU A 24 7.91 5.66 -1.37
N HIS A 25 7.69 4.34 -1.51
CA HIS A 25 8.25 3.37 -0.57
C HIS A 25 9.79 3.35 -0.54
N GLY A 26 10.43 3.73 -1.64
CA GLY A 26 11.89 3.83 -1.73
C GLY A 26 12.51 4.93 -0.87
N ASN A 27 11.70 5.79 -0.23
CA ASN A 27 12.20 6.78 0.70
C ASN A 27 12.51 6.14 2.06
N ILE A 28 13.80 5.91 2.29
CA ILE A 28 14.33 5.22 3.47
C ILE A 28 15.24 6.19 4.22
N LEU A 29 15.07 6.25 5.53
CA LEU A 29 15.97 6.97 6.42
C LEU A 29 16.84 5.94 7.16
N VAL A 30 18.16 6.13 7.14
CA VAL A 30 19.08 5.34 7.96
C VAL A 30 19.54 6.22 9.12
N ILE A 31 19.24 5.79 10.34
CA ILE A 31 19.64 6.49 11.57
C ILE A 31 20.84 5.75 12.17
N GLY A 32 22.00 6.39 12.22
CA GLY A 32 23.24 5.81 12.72
C GLY A 32 24.31 5.66 11.63
N GLU A 33 25.30 4.81 11.87
CA GLU A 33 26.39 4.56 10.92
C GLU A 33 25.97 3.59 9.81
N VAL A 34 26.65 3.71 8.66
CA VAL A 34 26.46 2.83 7.52
C VAL A 34 26.86 1.40 7.93
N GLY A 35 25.90 0.47 7.92
CA GLY A 35 26.11 -0.95 8.26
C GLY A 35 25.68 -1.37 9.67
N SER A 36 25.44 -0.41 10.58
CA SER A 36 24.95 -0.68 11.95
C SER A 36 23.72 0.14 12.35
N GLY A 37 23.35 1.12 11.52
CA GLY A 37 22.20 2.00 11.74
C GLY A 37 20.84 1.32 11.59
N VAL A 38 19.83 1.91 12.21
CA VAL A 38 18.43 1.46 12.11
C VAL A 38 17.84 1.97 10.80
N VAL A 39 17.30 1.04 10.00
CA VAL A 39 16.57 1.35 8.77
C VAL A 39 15.13 1.72 9.13
N VAL A 40 14.70 2.91 8.70
CA VAL A 40 13.32 3.39 8.85
C VAL A 40 12.71 3.60 7.46
N PRO A 41 11.83 2.69 6.99
CA PRO A 41 11.16 2.78 5.69
C PRO A 41 9.96 3.75 5.76
N TRP A 42 10.23 5.02 6.08
CA TRP A 42 9.19 6.02 6.34
C TRP A 42 8.32 6.28 5.10
N GLY A 43 8.87 6.16 3.89
CA GLY A 43 8.13 6.29 2.64
C GLY A 43 7.04 5.23 2.50
N ALA A 44 7.34 3.99 2.90
CA ALA A 44 6.35 2.91 2.90
C ALA A 44 5.25 3.19 3.94
N ALA A 45 5.62 3.64 5.14
CA ALA A 45 4.65 4.01 6.17
C ALA A 45 3.73 5.16 5.71
N ALA A 46 4.28 6.19 5.08
CA ALA A 46 3.52 7.30 4.53
C ALA A 46 2.56 6.85 3.42
N ALA A 47 3.03 6.01 2.50
CA ALA A 47 2.20 5.45 1.43
C ALA A 47 1.03 4.62 1.98
N LEU A 48 1.29 3.77 2.99
CA LEU A 48 0.26 2.97 3.66
C LEU A 48 -0.76 3.83 4.39
N LEU A 49 -0.33 4.91 5.04
CA LEU A 49 -1.23 5.85 5.70
C LEU A 49 -2.14 6.55 4.68
N ILE A 50 -1.58 7.04 3.56
CA ILE A 50 -2.38 7.66 2.49
C ILE A 50 -3.40 6.66 1.94
N LEU A 51 -2.98 5.41 1.70
CA LEU A 51 -3.87 4.35 1.24
C LEU A 51 -4.99 4.08 2.26
N LEU A 52 -4.66 3.96 3.55
CA LEU A 52 -5.65 3.76 4.61
C LEU A 52 -6.71 4.87 4.62
N LEU A 53 -6.28 6.14 4.55
CA LEU A 53 -7.19 7.28 4.55
C LEU A 53 -8.13 7.25 3.33
N ALA A 54 -7.61 6.89 2.15
CA ALA A 54 -8.41 6.74 0.93
C ALA A 54 -9.41 5.58 1.03
N LEU A 55 -9.00 4.44 1.59
CA LEU A 55 -9.87 3.28 1.82
C LEU A 55 -11.01 3.61 2.78
N LEU A 56 -10.70 4.28 3.90
CA LEU A 56 -11.71 4.71 4.87
C LEU A 56 -12.70 5.67 4.24
N TRP A 57 -12.22 6.67 3.46
CA TRP A 57 -13.08 7.56 2.69
C TRP A 57 -14.00 6.80 1.74
N ALA A 58 -13.48 5.81 0.99
CA ALA A 58 -14.26 5.01 0.07
C ALA A 58 -15.35 4.20 0.80
N GLY A 59 -15.00 3.54 1.92
CA GLY A 59 -15.91 2.74 2.73
C GLY A 59 -17.02 3.55 3.39
N THR A 60 -16.71 4.73 3.93
CA THR A 60 -17.71 5.61 4.55
C THR A 60 -18.59 6.30 3.51
N THR A 61 -18.03 6.69 2.36
CA THR A 61 -18.78 7.33 1.27
C THR A 61 -19.75 6.36 0.59
N GLY A 62 -19.30 5.13 0.31
CA GLY A 62 -20.11 4.09 -0.30
C GLY A 62 -21.06 3.38 0.68
N ARG A 63 -20.85 3.56 1.99
CA ARG A 63 -21.49 2.81 3.08
C ARG A 63 -21.47 1.29 2.84
N SER A 64 -20.38 0.79 2.25
CA SER A 64 -20.21 -0.61 1.90
C SER A 64 -18.72 -0.98 1.88
N LEU A 65 -18.46 -2.26 2.08
CA LEU A 65 -17.09 -2.81 2.07
C LEU A 65 -16.58 -3.08 0.65
N LEU A 66 -17.44 -2.95 -0.37
CA LEU A 66 -17.06 -3.21 -1.75
C LEU A 66 -16.12 -2.13 -2.29
N GLU A 67 -16.38 -0.87 -1.97
CA GLU A 67 -15.61 0.29 -2.40
C GLU A 67 -14.16 0.26 -1.88
N PRO A 68 -13.88 0.04 -0.58
CA PRO A 68 -12.50 -0.14 -0.10
C PRO A 68 -11.86 -1.42 -0.65
N LEU A 69 -12.62 -2.51 -0.86
CA LEU A 69 -12.10 -3.72 -1.48
C LEU A 69 -11.61 -3.45 -2.92
N VAL A 70 -12.39 -2.73 -3.73
CA VAL A 70 -12.00 -2.39 -5.11
C VAL A 70 -10.79 -1.47 -5.11
N LEU A 71 -10.77 -0.40 -4.31
CA LEU A 71 -9.65 0.53 -4.23
C LEU A 71 -8.37 -0.19 -3.76
N GLY A 72 -8.45 -0.88 -2.63
CA GLY A 72 -7.30 -1.55 -2.02
C GLY A 72 -6.81 -2.75 -2.82
N GLY A 73 -7.73 -3.56 -3.34
CA GLY A 73 -7.41 -4.67 -4.23
C GLY A 73 -6.69 -4.20 -5.50
N THR A 74 -7.11 -3.07 -6.07
CA THR A 74 -6.44 -2.49 -7.25
C THR A 74 -5.05 -1.96 -6.90
N ALA A 75 -4.91 -1.23 -5.80
CA ALA A 75 -3.61 -0.74 -5.33
C ALA A 75 -2.63 -1.88 -5.02
N PHE A 76 -3.09 -2.93 -4.33
CA PHE A 76 -2.32 -4.13 -4.04
C PHE A 76 -1.93 -4.88 -5.33
N THR A 77 -2.82 -4.95 -6.32
CA THR A 77 -2.51 -5.56 -7.61
C THR A 77 -1.39 -4.81 -8.32
N VAL A 78 -1.44 -3.47 -8.35
CA VAL A 78 -0.36 -2.65 -8.92
C VAL A 78 0.96 -2.87 -8.17
N ALA A 79 0.94 -2.85 -6.83
CA ALA A 79 2.13 -3.13 -6.03
C ALA A 79 2.70 -4.53 -6.30
N THR A 80 1.82 -5.53 -6.49
CA THR A 80 2.22 -6.91 -6.83
C THR A 80 2.83 -7.00 -8.21
N ILE A 81 2.26 -6.32 -9.21
CA ILE A 81 2.83 -6.24 -10.56
C ILE A 81 4.23 -5.64 -10.50
N ALA A 82 4.42 -4.55 -9.75
CA ALA A 82 5.73 -3.91 -9.57
C ALA A 82 6.72 -4.83 -8.85
N TYR A 83 6.29 -5.55 -7.81
CA TYR A 83 7.12 -6.48 -7.05
C TYR A 83 7.56 -7.70 -7.87
N LEU A 84 6.69 -8.22 -8.73
CA LEU A 84 6.93 -9.42 -9.54
C LEU A 84 7.44 -9.10 -10.96
N TRP A 85 7.69 -7.83 -11.29
CA TRP A 85 8.07 -7.42 -12.64
C TRP A 85 9.43 -8.04 -13.02
N PRO A 86 9.50 -8.87 -14.08
CA PRO A 86 10.73 -9.58 -14.45
C PRO A 86 11.72 -8.72 -15.27
N GLY A 87 11.52 -7.40 -15.29
CA GLY A 87 12.36 -6.47 -16.05
C GLY A 87 13.66 -6.08 -15.34
N PRO A 88 14.66 -5.55 -16.08
CA PRO A 88 15.92 -5.09 -15.52
C PRO A 88 15.75 -3.85 -14.62
N ASP A 89 14.75 -3.00 -14.92
CA ASP A 89 14.44 -1.81 -14.14
C ASP A 89 13.35 -2.14 -13.11
N GLN A 90 13.77 -2.63 -11.96
CA GLN A 90 12.86 -2.93 -10.85
C GLN A 90 12.69 -1.70 -9.95
N LEU A 91 11.45 -1.22 -9.84
CA LEU A 91 11.09 -0.13 -8.92
C LEU A 91 10.99 -0.60 -7.46
N VAL A 92 11.12 -1.90 -7.22
CA VAL A 92 10.92 -2.60 -5.95
C VAL A 92 12.07 -3.60 -5.83
N VAL A 93 12.63 -3.77 -4.64
CA VAL A 93 13.69 -4.76 -4.42
C VAL A 93 13.06 -6.04 -3.87
N PRO A 94 12.92 -7.11 -4.67
CA PRO A 94 12.28 -8.33 -4.22
C PRO A 94 13.15 -9.05 -3.19
N TYR A 95 12.48 -9.74 -2.26
CA TYR A 95 13.17 -10.54 -1.27
C TYR A 95 13.94 -11.70 -1.92
N SER A 96 15.23 -11.75 -1.64
CA SER A 96 16.09 -12.93 -1.77
C SER A 96 17.13 -12.90 -0.65
N PRO A 97 17.72 -14.05 -0.25
CA PRO A 97 18.75 -14.06 0.78
C PRO A 97 19.91 -13.08 0.48
N LEU A 98 20.36 -13.06 -0.78
CA LEU A 98 21.41 -12.15 -1.24
C LEU A 98 20.98 -10.67 -1.18
N ALA A 99 19.76 -10.35 -1.60
CA ALA A 99 19.25 -8.97 -1.54
C ALA A 99 19.08 -8.49 -0.10
N MET A 100 18.66 -9.38 0.81
CA MET A 100 18.51 -9.03 2.23
C MET A 100 19.87 -8.79 2.90
N GLU A 101 20.91 -9.52 2.49
CA GLU A 101 22.28 -9.32 2.97
C GLU A 101 22.91 -8.03 2.42
N THR A 102 22.67 -7.72 1.14
CA THR A 102 23.31 -6.59 0.45
C THR A 102 22.56 -5.26 0.58
N LEU A 103 21.23 -5.31 0.60
CA LEU A 103 20.33 -4.15 0.60
C LEU A 103 19.12 -4.38 1.54
N PRO A 104 19.35 -4.62 2.85
CA PRO A 104 18.27 -4.96 3.78
C PRO A 104 17.19 -3.86 3.83
N GLY A 105 17.60 -2.59 3.78
CA GLY A 105 16.67 -1.47 3.86
C GLY A 105 15.65 -1.44 2.72
N PRO A 106 16.12 -1.40 1.46
CA PRO A 106 15.24 -1.50 0.29
C PRO A 106 14.31 -2.73 0.31
N VAL A 107 14.83 -3.92 0.65
CA VAL A 107 14.01 -5.14 0.75
C VAL A 107 12.90 -4.99 1.79
N ILE A 108 13.22 -4.50 2.99
CA ILE A 108 12.23 -4.26 4.04
C ILE A 108 11.19 -3.24 3.56
N ALA A 109 11.61 -2.12 2.98
CA ALA A 109 10.70 -1.10 2.49
C ALA A 109 9.73 -1.65 1.43
N SER A 110 10.24 -2.47 0.50
CA SER A 110 9.47 -3.14 -0.53
C SER A 110 8.44 -4.13 0.05
N LEU A 111 8.85 -4.94 1.02
CA LEU A 111 7.96 -5.87 1.71
C LEU A 111 6.87 -5.14 2.53
N VAL A 112 7.24 -4.09 3.25
CA VAL A 112 6.32 -3.27 4.05
C VAL A 112 5.26 -2.65 3.14
N TRP A 113 5.65 -2.05 2.02
CA TRP A 113 4.68 -1.49 1.07
C TRP A 113 3.78 -2.56 0.46
N TRP A 114 4.36 -3.62 -0.10
CA TRP A 114 3.61 -4.64 -0.83
C TRP A 114 2.64 -5.41 0.07
N LEU A 115 3.13 -6.00 1.16
CA LEU A 115 2.28 -6.76 2.09
C LEU A 115 1.39 -5.83 2.90
N GLY A 116 1.91 -4.65 3.28
CA GLY A 116 1.16 -3.64 4.00
C GLY A 116 -0.06 -3.16 3.21
N ALA A 117 0.01 -3.02 1.89
CA ALA A 117 -1.14 -2.59 1.09
C ALA A 117 -2.31 -3.57 1.22
N GLY A 118 -2.03 -4.88 1.21
CA GLY A 118 -3.03 -5.92 1.46
C GLY A 118 -3.58 -5.87 2.89
N VAL A 119 -2.70 -5.80 3.89
CA VAL A 119 -3.07 -5.74 5.31
C VAL A 119 -3.92 -4.51 5.62
N VAL A 120 -3.51 -3.33 5.16
CA VAL A 120 -4.21 -2.06 5.38
C VAL A 120 -5.58 -2.07 4.71
N THR A 121 -5.72 -2.73 3.56
CA THR A 121 -7.04 -2.94 2.92
C THR A 121 -7.98 -3.72 3.85
N LEU A 122 -7.52 -4.85 4.40
CA LEU A 122 -8.32 -5.65 5.34
C LEU A 122 -8.65 -4.88 6.62
N VAL A 123 -7.66 -4.17 7.19
CA VAL A 123 -7.84 -3.33 8.38
C VAL A 123 -8.89 -2.24 8.11
N SER A 124 -8.81 -1.57 6.96
CA SER A 124 -9.81 -0.57 6.60
C SER A 124 -11.21 -1.17 6.49
N MET A 125 -11.36 -2.36 5.92
CA MET A 125 -12.67 -3.01 5.83
C MET A 125 -13.25 -3.31 7.22
N LEU A 126 -12.42 -3.75 8.17
CA LEU A 126 -12.83 -3.96 9.56
C LEU A 126 -13.27 -2.64 10.23
N ILE A 127 -12.49 -1.58 10.06
CA ILE A 127 -12.81 -0.25 10.61
C ILE A 127 -14.11 0.29 9.98
N SER A 128 -14.25 0.24 8.66
CA SER A 128 -15.46 0.67 7.96
C SER A 128 -16.68 -0.14 8.41
N SER A 129 -16.55 -1.47 8.58
CA SER A 129 -17.62 -2.31 9.11
C SER A 129 -18.09 -1.86 10.50
N TRP A 130 -17.14 -1.57 11.39
CA TRP A 130 -17.43 -1.08 12.74
C TRP A 130 -18.11 0.30 12.73
N ILE A 131 -17.64 1.24 11.90
CA ILE A 131 -18.28 2.57 11.74
C ILE A 131 -19.72 2.40 11.25
N LEU A 132 -19.92 1.63 10.19
CA LEU A 132 -21.25 1.42 9.59
C LEU A 132 -22.21 0.66 10.49
N ALA A 133 -21.70 -0.17 11.41
CA ALA A 133 -22.52 -0.83 12.42
C ALA A 133 -23.00 0.15 13.52
N LYS A 134 -22.22 1.20 13.82
CA LYS A 134 -22.58 2.23 14.80
C LYS A 134 -23.56 3.28 14.27
N ASP A 135 -23.53 3.52 12.96
CA ASP A 135 -24.42 4.48 12.28
C ASP A 135 -25.80 3.88 11.93
N ARG A 136 -26.18 2.75 12.54
CA ARG A 136 -27.48 2.09 12.41
C ARG A 136 -28.28 2.28 13.68
#